data_AF-A0A8B8F6D5-F1
#
_entry.id   AF-A0A8B8F6D5-F1
#
_cell.length_a   1.000
_cell.length_b   1.000
_cell.length_c   1.000
_cell.angle_alpha   90.00
_cell.angle_beta   90.00
_cell.angle_gamma   90.00
#
_symmetry.space_group_name_H-M   'P 1'
#
loop_
_entity.id
_entity.type
_entity.pdbx_description
1 polymer ?
#
loop_
_entity_poly.entity_id
_entity_poly.type
_entity_poly.pdbx_seq_one_letter_code
_entity_poly.pdbx_strand_id
1 'polypeptide(L)'
;MTDDDNKDFMTEYTFSGCIPLKYLFGFCEDYKKILLNCNQQLILNRSSTDFDALYVTGTAVKENIEKNKKVTIDLQKVIWKMPIVRVTDREKLKLLKVIDSRKTLSCAFRSWDLCEYPVLPQNNSHSWTVKSSNLLEKPRFAIIGFQTDRKNNLTNQSSRFDSCNLKNLK
;
A
#
# COMPACT_ATOMS: atom_id res chain seq x y z
N MET A 1 1.58 -17.55 14.05
CA MET A 1 0.22 -17.22 13.58
C MET A 1 -0.61 -18.45 13.82
N THR A 2 -1.25 -18.46 14.98
CA THR A 2 -2.31 -19.40 15.36
C THR A 2 -3.54 -19.14 14.49
N ASP A 3 -4.47 -20.09 14.39
CA ASP A 3 -5.67 -20.06 13.52
C ASP A 3 -6.67 -18.88 13.76
N ASP A 4 -6.29 -17.86 14.53
CA ASP A 4 -7.17 -16.80 15.06
C ASP A 4 -6.95 -15.40 14.48
N ASP A 5 -5.90 -15.15 13.68
CA ASP A 5 -5.50 -13.78 13.32
C ASP A 5 -6.54 -12.97 12.50
N ASN A 6 -7.56 -13.64 11.93
CA ASN A 6 -8.59 -12.99 11.09
C ASN A 6 -10.00 -13.01 11.68
N LYS A 7 -10.25 -13.67 12.81
CA LYS A 7 -11.61 -13.78 13.38
C LYS A 7 -12.19 -12.42 13.76
N ASP A 8 -11.35 -11.51 14.25
CA ASP A 8 -11.77 -10.15 14.65
C ASP A 8 -12.10 -9.26 13.44
N PHE A 9 -11.72 -9.67 12.23
CA PHE A 9 -11.89 -8.87 11.00
C PHE A 9 -12.99 -9.41 10.08
N MET A 10 -13.54 -10.60 10.38
CA MET A 10 -14.48 -11.31 9.52
C MET A 10 -15.81 -11.55 10.26
N THR A 11 -16.85 -10.80 9.92
CA THR A 11 -18.23 -11.10 10.34
C THR A 11 -19.02 -11.58 9.14
N GLU A 12 -19.64 -12.76 9.24
CA GLU A 12 -20.54 -13.29 8.19
C GLU A 12 -19.92 -13.32 6.78
N TYR A 13 -18.65 -13.77 6.67
CA TYR A 13 -17.87 -13.80 5.41
C TYR A 13 -17.56 -12.44 4.78
N THR A 14 -17.87 -11.33 5.48
CA THR A 14 -17.46 -9.99 5.08
C THR A 14 -16.29 -9.53 5.93
N PHE A 15 -15.38 -8.76 5.34
CA PHE A 15 -14.30 -8.11 6.07
C PHE A 15 -14.30 -6.61 5.87
N SER A 16 -13.78 -5.92 6.88
CA SER A 16 -13.49 -4.50 6.77
C SER A 16 -12.10 -4.21 7.32
N GLY A 17 -11.37 -3.35 6.61
CA GLY A 17 -10.03 -2.92 6.99
C GLY A 17 -9.91 -1.41 6.91
N CYS A 18 -9.09 -0.84 7.78
CA CYS A 18 -8.76 0.58 7.73
C CYS A 18 -7.24 0.75 7.70
N ILE A 19 -6.73 1.35 6.63
CA ILE A 19 -5.31 1.66 6.48
C ILE A 19 -5.13 3.17 6.72
N PRO A 20 -4.32 3.59 7.70
CA PRO A 20 -3.99 4.99 7.89
C PRO A 20 -3.34 5.57 6.64
N LEU A 21 -3.86 6.71 6.16
CA LEU A 21 -3.38 7.35 4.93
C LEU A 21 -1.90 7.76 4.97
N LYS A 22 -1.34 7.97 6.16
CA LYS A 22 0.10 8.24 6.34
C LYS A 22 1.02 7.14 5.80
N TYR A 23 0.52 5.90 5.67
CA TYR A 23 1.29 4.79 5.11
C TYR A 23 1.18 4.69 3.59
N LEU A 24 0.17 5.33 2.99
CA LEU A 24 -0.08 5.28 1.54
C LEU A 24 0.37 6.58 0.86
N PHE A 25 0.17 7.72 1.52
CA PHE A 25 0.44 9.04 0.97
C PHE A 25 1.53 9.74 1.77
N GLY A 26 2.67 9.98 1.11
CA GLY A 26 3.83 10.64 1.72
C GLY A 26 3.55 12.04 2.28
N PHE A 27 2.58 12.76 1.73
CA PHE A 27 2.17 14.07 2.25
C PHE A 27 1.35 13.96 3.54
N CYS A 28 0.61 12.87 3.75
CA CYS A 28 -0.17 12.65 4.97
C CYS A 28 0.70 12.34 6.20
N GLU A 29 1.99 12.10 6.01
CA GLU A 29 2.93 11.84 7.09
C GLU A 29 3.29 13.12 7.87
N ASP A 30 3.53 14.23 7.18
CA ASP A 30 4.09 15.45 7.75
C ASP A 30 3.34 16.74 7.41
N TYR A 31 2.46 16.74 6.41
CA TYR A 31 1.69 17.93 6.07
C TYR A 31 0.57 18.19 7.08
N LYS A 32 0.82 19.13 8.01
CA LYS A 32 -0.12 19.53 9.08
C LYS A 32 -0.94 20.78 8.78
N LYS A 33 -0.86 21.29 7.54
CA LYS A 33 -1.59 22.50 7.14
C LYS A 33 -2.90 22.14 6.44
N ILE A 34 -3.80 23.10 6.33
CA ILE A 34 -5.04 22.94 5.57
C ILE A 34 -4.75 23.04 4.06
N LEU A 35 -5.47 22.24 3.29
CA LEU A 35 -5.55 22.36 1.82
C LEU A 35 -6.87 23.08 1.50
N LEU A 36 -6.78 24.18 0.76
CA LEU A 36 -7.94 25.01 0.43
C LEU A 36 -8.26 24.86 -1.05
N ASN A 37 -9.51 24.49 -1.34
CA ASN A 37 -10.02 24.37 -2.71
C ASN A 37 -9.15 23.47 -3.62
N CYS A 38 -8.50 22.46 -3.04
CA CYS A 38 -7.68 21.52 -3.79
C CYS A 38 -8.56 20.36 -4.27
N ASN A 39 -8.62 20.16 -5.59
CA ASN A 39 -9.19 18.94 -6.15
C ASN A 39 -8.26 17.76 -5.83
N GLN A 40 -8.83 16.73 -5.21
CA GLN A 40 -8.12 15.51 -4.84
C GLN A 40 -8.70 14.36 -5.65
N GLN A 41 -7.82 13.54 -6.24
CA GLN A 41 -8.21 12.36 -7.00
C GLN A 41 -7.45 11.16 -6.45
N LEU A 42 -8.17 10.03 -6.27
CA LEU A 42 -7.59 8.75 -5.93
C LEU A 42 -7.87 7.76 -7.06
N ILE A 43 -6.81 7.19 -7.63
CA ILE A 43 -6.90 6.17 -8.67
C ILE A 43 -6.38 4.87 -8.05
N LEU A 44 -7.20 3.82 -8.07
CA LEU A 44 -6.85 2.49 -7.59
C LEU A 44 -6.88 1.52 -8.77
N ASN A 45 -5.76 0.90 -9.05
CA ASN A 45 -5.64 -0.13 -10.07
C ASN A 45 -5.70 -1.50 -9.39
N ARG A 46 -6.72 -2.30 -9.71
CA ARG A 46 -6.87 -3.66 -9.19
C ARG A 46 -6.30 -4.65 -10.19
N SER A 47 -5.59 -5.67 -9.69
CA SER A 47 -5.21 -6.84 -10.50
C SER A 47 -6.45 -7.56 -11.03
N SER A 48 -6.32 -8.28 -12.14
CA SER A 48 -7.38 -9.13 -12.68
C SER A 48 -7.64 -10.38 -11.85
N THR A 49 -6.73 -10.72 -10.92
CA THR A 49 -6.80 -11.90 -10.07
C THR A 49 -6.61 -11.54 -8.60
N ASP A 50 -7.23 -12.32 -7.70
CA ASP A 50 -7.21 -12.09 -6.25
C ASP A 50 -6.27 -13.04 -5.50
N PHE A 51 -5.48 -13.84 -6.22
CA PHE A 51 -4.66 -14.89 -5.61
C PHE A 51 -3.62 -14.34 -4.64
N ASP A 52 -3.09 -13.14 -4.88
CA ASP A 52 -2.12 -12.49 -3.99
C ASP A 52 -2.75 -12.02 -2.66
N ALA A 53 -4.08 -11.90 -2.59
CA ALA A 53 -4.81 -11.49 -1.40
C ALA A 53 -5.38 -12.68 -0.59
N LEU A 54 -5.25 -13.90 -1.11
CA LEU A 54 -5.85 -15.10 -0.53
C LEU A 54 -4.77 -16.07 -0.05
N TYR A 55 -5.01 -16.70 1.10
CA TYR A 55 -4.18 -17.76 1.64
C TYR A 55 -5.10 -18.87 2.18
N VAL A 56 -4.94 -20.08 1.66
CA VAL A 56 -5.77 -21.24 2.01
C VAL A 56 -5.02 -22.10 3.02
N THR A 57 -5.66 -22.40 4.14
CA THR A 57 -5.14 -23.29 5.19
C THR A 57 -5.92 -24.60 5.28
N GLY A 58 -5.32 -25.62 5.90
CA GLY A 58 -5.98 -26.90 6.21
C GLY A 58 -6.07 -27.92 5.07
N THR A 59 -6.98 -28.90 5.19
CA THR A 59 -7.18 -30.00 4.22
C THR A 59 -7.61 -29.52 2.83
N ALA A 60 -8.18 -28.32 2.74
CA ALA A 60 -8.62 -27.69 1.50
C ALA A 60 -7.48 -27.37 0.51
N VAL A 61 -6.22 -27.35 0.96
CA VAL A 61 -5.05 -27.05 0.12
C VAL A 61 -4.81 -28.11 -0.96
N LYS A 62 -5.06 -29.40 -0.66
CA LYS A 62 -4.74 -30.52 -1.56
C LYS A 62 -5.95 -31.10 -2.30
N GLU A 63 -7.14 -31.05 -1.71
CA GLU A 63 -8.32 -31.75 -2.24
C GLU A 63 -9.21 -30.88 -3.15
N ASN A 64 -9.09 -29.55 -3.08
CA ASN A 64 -10.03 -28.62 -3.73
C ASN A 64 -9.34 -27.52 -4.56
N ILE A 65 -8.18 -27.82 -5.17
CA ILE A 65 -7.37 -26.84 -5.93
C ILE A 65 -8.22 -26.10 -6.99
N GLU A 66 -9.07 -26.81 -7.73
CA GLU A 66 -9.92 -26.18 -8.75
C GLU A 66 -11.04 -25.28 -8.18
N LYS A 67 -11.57 -25.61 -7.00
CA LYS A 67 -12.58 -24.76 -6.34
C LYS A 67 -11.92 -23.54 -5.71
N ASN A 68 -10.73 -23.67 -5.15
CA ASN A 68 -9.98 -22.57 -4.55
C ASN A 68 -9.60 -21.51 -5.59
N LYS A 69 -9.30 -21.92 -6.83
CA LYS A 69 -9.05 -20.99 -7.96
C LYS A 69 -10.26 -20.14 -8.36
N LYS A 70 -11.48 -20.52 -7.95
CA LYS A 70 -12.72 -19.78 -8.25
C LYS A 70 -13.09 -18.80 -7.14
N VAL A 71 -12.36 -18.77 -6.03
CA VAL A 71 -12.60 -17.82 -4.94
C VAL A 71 -12.18 -16.44 -5.43
N THR A 72 -13.13 -15.50 -5.39
CA THR A 72 -12.92 -14.10 -5.74
C THR A 72 -13.35 -13.21 -4.57
N ILE A 73 -12.68 -12.07 -4.43
CA ILE A 73 -13.02 -11.06 -3.43
C ILE A 73 -13.93 -10.04 -4.10
N ASP A 74 -15.11 -9.79 -3.53
CA ASP A 74 -15.96 -8.71 -4.01
C ASP A 74 -15.72 -7.43 -3.20
N LEU A 75 -15.38 -6.35 -3.89
CA LEU A 75 -15.11 -5.04 -3.28
C LEU A 75 -16.40 -4.24 -3.22
N GLN A 76 -17.13 -4.39 -2.12
CA GLN A 76 -18.42 -3.71 -1.95
C GLN A 76 -18.27 -2.20 -1.77
N LYS A 77 -17.28 -1.76 -0.99
CA LYS A 77 -17.15 -0.34 -0.62
C LYS A 77 -15.71 0.06 -0.34
N VAL A 78 -15.26 1.11 -1.02
CA VAL A 78 -13.98 1.78 -0.76
C VAL A 78 -14.25 3.20 -0.29
N ILE A 79 -13.74 3.57 0.88
CA ILE A 79 -13.94 4.90 1.48
C ILE A 79 -12.58 5.48 1.85
N TRP A 80 -12.27 6.67 1.34
CA TRP A 80 -11.21 7.51 1.90
C TRP A 80 -11.79 8.43 2.99
N LYS A 81 -11.08 8.56 4.11
CA LYS A 81 -11.51 9.43 5.21
C LYS A 81 -10.52 10.58 5.36
N MET A 82 -10.87 11.73 4.80
CA MET A 82 -10.12 12.98 4.97
C MET A 82 -10.85 13.90 5.96
N PRO A 83 -10.16 14.45 6.97
CA PRO A 83 -10.76 15.44 7.86
C PRO A 83 -11.15 16.71 7.09
N ILE A 84 -12.39 17.15 7.26
CA ILE A 84 -12.88 18.40 6.66
C ILE A 84 -13.08 19.42 7.78
N VAL A 85 -12.39 20.56 7.66
CA VAL A 85 -12.53 21.69 8.59
C VAL A 85 -13.53 22.68 8.01
N ARG A 86 -14.62 22.93 8.74
CA ARG A 86 -15.59 23.99 8.42
C ARG A 86 -15.30 25.20 9.29
N VAL A 87 -15.22 26.38 8.67
CA VAL A 87 -14.90 27.64 9.35
C VAL A 87 -16.07 28.62 9.21
N THR A 88 -16.18 29.57 10.14
CA THR A 88 -17.16 30.66 10.06
C THR A 88 -16.84 31.60 8.89
N ASP A 89 -17.83 32.37 8.42
CA ASP A 89 -17.66 33.25 7.25
C ASP A 89 -16.53 34.28 7.45
N ARG A 90 -16.35 34.77 8.68
CA ARG A 90 -15.26 35.68 9.04
C ARG A 90 -13.89 35.06 8.77
N GLU A 91 -13.68 33.81 9.19
CA GLU A 91 -12.40 33.11 8.97
C GLU A 91 -12.26 32.65 7.52
N LYS A 92 -13.36 32.24 6.88
CA LYS A 92 -13.39 31.91 5.45
C LYS A 92 -12.89 33.08 4.59
N LEU A 93 -13.33 34.31 4.87
CA LEU A 93 -12.85 35.51 4.17
C LEU A 93 -11.34 35.73 4.34
N LYS A 94 -10.77 35.43 5.51
CA LYS A 94 -9.32 35.51 5.72
C LYS A 94 -8.57 34.46 4.89
N LEU A 95 -9.09 33.23 4.84
CA LEU A 95 -8.49 32.15 4.06
C LEU A 95 -8.54 32.44 2.56
N LEU A 96 -9.65 33.01 2.07
CA LEU A 96 -9.76 33.46 0.67
C LEU A 96 -8.70 34.52 0.33
N LYS A 97 -8.46 35.49 1.21
CA LYS A 97 -7.36 36.48 1.03
C LYS A 97 -5.98 35.83 0.94
N VAL A 98 -5.75 34.74 1.67
CA VAL A 98 -4.49 33.98 1.58
C VAL A 98 -4.35 33.32 0.21
N ILE A 99 -5.44 32.74 -0.33
CA ILE A 99 -5.46 32.18 -1.69
C ILE A 99 -5.17 33.28 -2.73
N ASP A 100 -5.83 34.44 -2.61
CA ASP A 100 -5.65 35.58 -3.51
C ASP A 100 -4.21 36.12 -3.49
N SER A 101 -3.54 36.04 -2.33
CA SER A 101 -2.13 36.42 -2.21
C SER A 101 -1.17 35.50 -2.97
N ARG A 102 -1.65 34.35 -3.49
CA ARG A 102 -0.89 33.35 -4.27
C ARG A 102 0.42 32.91 -3.59
N LYS A 103 0.47 32.97 -2.26
CA LYS A 103 1.63 32.51 -1.50
C LYS A 103 1.82 31.01 -1.75
N THR A 104 3.04 30.64 -2.11
CA THR A 104 3.39 29.24 -2.33
C THR A 104 3.34 28.48 -1.00
N LEU A 105 2.73 27.29 -1.04
CA LEU A 105 2.73 26.36 0.07
C LEU A 105 3.85 25.35 -0.16
N SER A 106 4.84 25.34 0.72
CA SER A 106 5.81 24.26 0.75
C SER A 106 5.11 22.98 1.25
N CYS A 107 5.06 21.98 0.38
CA CYS A 107 4.58 20.64 0.67
C CYS A 107 5.69 19.66 0.29
N ALA A 108 6.18 18.89 1.25
CA ALA A 108 7.12 17.82 0.96
C ALA A 108 6.34 16.68 0.28
N PHE A 109 6.71 16.35 -0.95
CA PHE A 109 6.18 15.19 -1.64
C PHE A 109 7.11 14.00 -1.41
N ARG A 110 6.54 12.86 -1.02
CA ARG A 110 7.24 11.57 -1.05
C ARG A 110 6.42 10.61 -1.88
N SER A 111 7.09 9.99 -2.85
CA SER A 111 6.61 8.89 -3.67
C SER A 111 7.04 7.57 -3.05
N TRP A 112 6.27 6.52 -3.32
CA TRP A 112 6.68 5.14 -3.10
C TRP A 112 6.78 4.49 -4.47
N ASP A 113 7.97 3.97 -4.80
CA ASP A 113 8.18 3.19 -6.02
C ASP A 113 8.43 1.74 -5.64
N LEU A 114 7.67 0.84 -6.25
CA LEU A 114 7.84 -0.60 -6.11
C LEU A 114 8.60 -1.14 -7.33
N CYS A 115 9.76 -1.75 -7.08
CA CYS A 115 10.52 -2.47 -8.08
C CYS A 115 10.45 -3.97 -7.79
N GLU A 116 9.73 -4.72 -8.62
CA GLU A 116 9.66 -6.18 -8.52
C GLU A 116 10.64 -6.84 -9.49
N TYR A 117 11.46 -7.75 -8.97
CA TYR A 117 12.33 -8.61 -9.76
C TYR A 117 11.82 -10.06 -9.65
N PRO A 118 11.16 -10.61 -10.69
CA PRO A 118 10.43 -11.86 -10.58
C PRO A 118 11.35 -13.09 -10.44
N VAL A 119 12.61 -12.98 -10.85
CA VAL A 119 13.58 -14.08 -10.80
C VAL A 119 14.90 -13.53 -10.27
N LEU A 120 15.39 -14.15 -9.20
CA LEU A 120 16.73 -13.92 -8.69
C LEU A 120 17.64 -15.07 -9.15
N PRO A 121 18.82 -14.79 -9.71
CA PRO A 121 19.81 -15.82 -10.01
C PRO A 121 20.22 -16.56 -8.74
N GLN A 122 20.51 -17.87 -8.84
CA GLN A 122 21.08 -18.66 -7.75
C GLN A 122 22.58 -18.34 -7.53
N ASN A 123 22.86 -17.07 -7.20
CA ASN A 123 24.21 -16.57 -6.97
C ASN A 123 24.35 -16.08 -5.52
N ASN A 124 25.57 -16.13 -4.99
CA ASN A 124 25.89 -15.63 -3.65
C ASN A 124 26.03 -14.09 -3.60
N SER A 125 25.98 -13.42 -4.75
CA SER A 125 26.06 -11.98 -4.88
C SER A 125 25.19 -11.51 -6.04
N HIS A 126 24.45 -10.42 -5.81
CA HIS A 126 23.59 -9.81 -6.81
C HIS A 126 23.66 -8.29 -6.68
N SER A 127 23.70 -7.61 -7.83
CA SER A 127 23.66 -6.16 -7.91
C SER A 127 22.52 -5.76 -8.82
N TRP A 128 21.71 -4.83 -8.32
CA TRP A 128 20.55 -4.27 -9.02
C TRP A 128 20.71 -2.76 -9.17
N THR A 129 20.38 -2.28 -10.36
CA THR A 129 20.28 -0.84 -10.59
C THR A 129 18.86 -0.40 -10.24
N VAL A 130 18.72 0.27 -9.09
CA VAL A 130 17.47 0.95 -8.74
C VAL A 130 17.41 2.23 -9.55
N LYS A 131 16.51 2.27 -10.56
CA LYS A 131 16.26 3.50 -11.31
C LYS A 131 15.45 4.43 -10.41
N SER A 132 16.07 5.49 -9.91
CA SER A 132 15.33 6.59 -9.30
C SER A 132 14.54 7.31 -10.39
N SER A 133 13.22 7.33 -10.27
CA SER A 133 12.30 7.84 -11.30
C SER A 133 12.61 9.29 -11.72
N ASN A 134 13.11 10.13 -10.81
CA ASN A 134 13.38 11.54 -11.07
C ASN A 134 14.77 11.98 -10.53
N LEU A 135 15.56 12.74 -11.32
CA LEU A 135 16.82 13.40 -10.87
C LEU A 135 16.62 14.37 -9.69
N LEU A 136 15.37 14.80 -9.46
CA LEU A 136 15.00 15.76 -8.43
C LEU A 136 14.76 15.09 -7.05
N GLU A 137 14.45 13.80 -7.04
CA GLU A 137 14.07 13.06 -5.85
C GLU A 137 15.25 12.26 -5.31
N LYS A 138 15.52 12.39 -4.00
CA LYS A 138 16.55 11.60 -3.33
C LYS A 138 15.88 10.48 -2.52
N PRO A 139 16.24 9.20 -2.71
CA PRO A 139 15.69 8.12 -1.91
C PRO A 139 16.10 8.31 -0.44
N ARG A 140 15.12 8.29 0.47
CA ARG A 140 15.36 8.42 1.92
C ARG A 140 15.51 7.08 2.63
N PHE A 141 14.74 6.11 2.16
CA PHE A 141 14.67 4.78 2.73
C PHE A 141 14.60 3.77 1.57
N ALA A 142 15.25 2.63 1.75
CA ALA A 142 15.10 1.47 0.88
C ALA A 142 14.61 0.31 1.74
N ILE A 143 13.51 -0.32 1.33
CA ILE A 143 13.01 -1.54 1.96
C ILE A 143 13.22 -2.65 0.96
N ILE A 144 13.90 -3.71 1.39
CA ILE A 144 14.20 -4.87 0.57
C ILE A 144 13.53 -6.07 1.21
N GLY A 145 12.73 -6.79 0.42
CA GLY A 145 12.07 -8.02 0.83
C GLY A 145 12.30 -9.11 -0.20
N PHE A 146 12.52 -10.33 0.29
CA PHE A 146 12.68 -11.52 -0.54
C PHE A 146 11.46 -12.42 -0.38
N GLN A 147 10.97 -12.97 -1.48
CA GLN A 147 9.87 -13.94 -1.46
C GLN A 147 10.15 -15.09 -2.43
N THR A 148 9.86 -16.30 -1.99
CA THR A 148 10.04 -17.54 -2.74
C THR A 148 8.67 -18.18 -2.95
N ASP A 149 8.26 -18.32 -4.21
CA ASP A 149 7.03 -19.04 -4.60
C ASP A 149 5.76 -18.58 -3.84
N ARG A 150 5.56 -17.27 -3.72
CA ARG A 150 4.38 -16.67 -3.06
C ARG A 150 3.41 -15.98 -4.00
N LYS A 151 3.92 -15.33 -5.04
CA LYS A 151 3.11 -14.58 -5.99
C LYS A 151 2.17 -15.54 -6.74
N ASN A 152 0.89 -15.20 -6.77
CA ASN A 152 -0.20 -16.03 -7.31
C ASN A 152 -0.29 -17.44 -6.70
N ASN A 153 0.24 -17.66 -5.50
CA ASN A 153 0.26 -18.97 -4.86
C ASN A 153 -0.63 -18.97 -3.61
N LEU A 154 -1.77 -19.65 -3.72
CA LEU A 154 -2.75 -19.76 -2.63
C LEU A 154 -2.28 -20.59 -1.43
N THR A 155 -1.21 -21.38 -1.60
CA THR A 155 -0.70 -22.30 -0.57
C THR A 155 0.38 -21.67 0.32
N ASN A 156 0.99 -20.58 -0.14
CA ASN A 156 2.02 -19.87 0.59
C ASN A 156 1.53 -18.46 0.91
N GLN A 157 1.70 -18.03 2.16
CA GLN A 157 1.18 -16.75 2.61
C GLN A 157 1.96 -15.57 1.99
N SER A 158 1.30 -14.79 1.11
CA SER A 158 1.89 -13.64 0.39
C SER A 158 2.37 -12.49 1.28
N SER A 159 1.90 -12.39 2.52
CA SER A 159 2.32 -11.35 3.47
C SER A 159 3.68 -11.61 4.13
N ARG A 160 4.28 -12.79 3.93
CA ARG A 160 5.54 -13.17 4.55
C ARG A 160 6.74 -12.95 3.63
N PHE A 161 7.86 -12.58 4.24
CA PHE A 161 9.16 -12.44 3.58
C PHE A 161 10.10 -13.53 4.08
N ASP A 162 10.99 -13.99 3.19
CA ASP A 162 12.01 -14.99 3.51
C ASP A 162 13.19 -14.39 4.24
N SER A 163 13.70 -15.14 5.22
CA SER A 163 15.03 -14.88 5.78
C SER A 163 16.07 -15.54 4.89
N CYS A 164 16.68 -14.76 3.98
CA CYS A 164 17.73 -15.25 3.08
C CYS A 164 19.14 -15.31 3.71
N ASN A 165 19.26 -15.21 5.04
CA ASN A 165 20.54 -15.21 5.77
C ASN A 165 21.60 -14.27 5.17
N LEU A 166 21.16 -13.07 4.77
CA LEU A 166 22.00 -12.06 4.15
C LEU A 166 23.11 -11.64 5.12
N LYS A 167 24.36 -11.75 4.67
CA LYS A 167 25.52 -11.36 5.47
C LYS A 167 25.95 -9.92 5.22
N ASN A 168 25.78 -9.45 3.97
CA ASN A 168 26.23 -8.14 3.53
C ASN A 168 25.16 -7.49 2.67
N LEU A 169 24.80 -6.25 3.00
CA LEU A 169 24.03 -5.34 2.16
C LEU A 169 24.89 -4.09 2.00
N LYS A 170 25.24 -3.73 0.76
CA LYS A 170 26.13 -2.62 0.44
C LYS A 170 25.46 -1.67 -0.54
#